data_AF-A0A2M7ICQ0-F1
#
_entry.id   AF-A0A2M7ICQ0-F1
#
_cell.length_a   1.000
_cell.length_b   1.000
_cell.length_c   1.000
_cell.angle_alpha   90.00
_cell.angle_beta   90.00
_cell.angle_gamma   90.00
#
_symmetry.space_group_name_H-M   'P 1'
#
loop_
_entity.id
_entity.type
_entity.pdbx_description
1 polymer ?
#
loop_
_entity_poly.entity_id
_entity_poly.type
_entity_poly.pdbx_seq_one_letter_code
_entity_poly.pdbx_strand_id
1 'polypeptide(L)' 'MKEEIVYAFIDSQNLNLGTSKDLYRGKKLIYKGWKLDFNKFRRYLTDKFKVRKAFLFIGYIKKIGSFINI' A
#
# COMPACT_ATOMS: atom_id res chain seq x y z
N MET A 1 25.78 16.93 5.95
CA MET A 1 24.91 16.03 6.76
C MET A 1 24.51 14.86 5.89
N LYS A 2 24.49 13.64 6.43
CA LYS A 2 24.09 12.44 5.68
C LYS A 2 22.57 12.38 5.68
N GLU A 3 21.97 12.39 4.49
CA GLU A 3 20.52 12.29 4.35
C GLU A 3 20.07 10.88 4.76
N GLU A 4 19.07 10.78 5.63
CA GLU A 4 18.49 9.48 5.98
C GLU A 4 17.67 8.94 4.81
N ILE A 5 18.01 7.74 4.36
CA ILE A 5 17.32 7.09 3.25
C ILE A 5 16.25 6.16 3.82
N VAL A 6 14.99 6.47 3.53
CA VAL A 6 13.85 5.65 3.94
C VAL A 6 13.37 4.80 2.78
N TYR A 7 13.22 3.49 3.03
CA TYR A 7 12.58 2.55 2.10
C TYR A 7 11.31 1.97 2.73
N ALA A 8 10.27 1.81 1.92
CA ALA A 8 9.02 1.20 2.33
C ALA A 8 8.87 -0.20 1.70
N PHE A 9 8.55 -1.19 2.53
CA PHE A 9 8.19 -2.54 2.10
C PHE A 9 6.75 -2.78 2.54
N ILE A 10 5.85 -2.98 1.59
CA ILE A 10 4.41 -2.89 1.79
C ILE A 10 3.78 -4.20 1.32
N ASP A 11 2.99 -4.84 2.19
CA ASP A 11 2.18 -6.00 1.82
C ASP A 11 0.95 -5.54 1.02
N SER A 12 0.92 -5.83 -0.29
CA SER A 12 -0.18 -5.38 -1.15
C SER A 12 -1.48 -6.15 -0.90
N GLN A 13 -1.39 -7.38 -0.39
CA GLN A 13 -2.57 -8.20 -0.09
C GLN A 13 -3.31 -7.61 1.10
N ASN A 14 -2.58 -7.29 2.18
CA ASN A 14 -3.17 -6.64 3.34
C ASN A 14 -3.73 -5.25 2.99
N LEU A 15 -2.97 -4.46 2.22
CA LEU A 15 -3.40 -3.13 1.78
C LEU A 15 -4.70 -3.18 0.97
N ASN A 16 -4.79 -4.08 -0.02
CA ASN A 16 -5.99 -4.21 -0.84
C ASN A 16 -7.20 -4.66 -0.01
N LEU A 17 -7.03 -5.63 0.90
CA LEU A 17 -8.10 -6.09 1.78
C LEU A 17 -8.57 -5.00 2.77
N GLY A 18 -7.67 -4.11 3.19
CA GLY A 18 -7.99 -3.00 4.10
C GLY A 18 -8.76 -1.87 3.43
N THR A 19 -8.47 -1.54 2.17
CA THR A 19 -9.12 -0.41 1.49
C THR A 19 -10.40 -0.79 0.75
N SER A 20 -10.48 -2.02 0.23
CA SER A 20 -11.56 -2.45 -0.68
C SER A 20 -12.83 -2.93 0.00
N LYS A 21 -12.84 -3.13 1.32
CA LYS A 21 -13.99 -3.68 2.04
C LYS A 21 -15.00 -2.61 2.40
N ASP A 22 -16.25 -2.89 2.06
CA ASP A 22 -17.40 -2.17 2.62
C ASP A 22 -17.54 -2.52 4.10
N LEU A 23 -17.74 -1.51 4.95
CA LEU A 23 -18.00 -1.69 6.36
C LEU A 23 -19.47 -1.35 6.65
N TYR A 24 -20.12 -2.23 7.40
CA TYR A 24 -21.52 -2.10 7.78
C TYR A 24 -21.68 -2.06 9.29
N ARG A 25 -22.67 -1.29 9.76
CA ARG A 25 -23.18 -1.35 11.14
C ARG A 25 -24.64 -1.79 11.08
N GLY A 26 -24.89 -3.07 11.40
CA GLY A 26 -26.17 -3.72 11.10
C GLY A 26 -26.39 -3.78 9.59
N LYS A 27 -27.51 -3.24 9.10
CA LYS A 27 -27.81 -3.15 7.66
C LYS A 27 -27.31 -1.85 6.99
N LYS A 28 -26.74 -0.91 7.76
CA LYS A 28 -26.29 0.40 7.24
C LYS A 28 -24.83 0.35 6.79
N LEU A 29 -24.57 0.72 5.54
CA LEU A 29 -23.22 0.96 5.03
C LEU A 29 -22.64 2.22 5.71
N ILE A 30 -21.48 2.10 6.37
CA ILE A 30 -20.80 3.21 7.05
C ILE A 30 -19.52 3.65 6.34
N TYR A 31 -18.95 2.76 5.52
CA TYR A 31 -17.80 3.07 4.68
C TYR A 31 -17.87 2.18 3.46
N LYS A 32 -17.70 2.79 2.29
CA LYS A 32 -17.60 2.06 1.03
C LYS A 32 -16.12 1.86 0.72
N GLY A 33 -15.74 0.63 0.46
CA GLY A 33 -14.41 0.29 0.00
C GLY A 33 -14.06 1.01 -1.29
N TRP A 34 -12.78 1.25 -1.50
CA TRP A 34 -12.25 1.92 -2.68
C TRP A 34 -10.99 1.24 -3.21
N LYS A 35 -10.75 1.44 -4.50
CA LYS A 35 -9.55 0.98 -5.17
C LYS A 35 -8.42 1.99 -4.98
N LEU A 36 -7.30 1.53 -4.44
CA LEU A 36 -6.14 2.37 -4.20
C LEU A 36 -5.54 2.91 -5.51
N ASP A 37 -5.33 4.22 -5.56
CA ASP A 37 -4.52 4.87 -6.58
C ASP A 37 -3.06 4.85 -6.14
N PHE A 38 -2.26 4.01 -6.80
CA PHE A 38 -0.86 3.81 -6.44
C PHE A 38 0.02 5.04 -6.69
N ASN A 39 -0.31 5.89 -7.66
CA ASN A 39 0.45 7.13 -7.90
C ASN A 39 0.26 8.11 -6.74
N LYS A 40 -0.98 8.29 -6.30
CA LYS A 40 -1.30 9.12 -5.13
C LYS A 40 -0.71 8.54 -3.85
N PHE A 41 -0.76 7.21 -3.70
CA PHE A 41 -0.18 6.53 -2.56
C PHE A 41 1.34 6.69 -2.50
N ARG A 42 2.05 6.53 -3.62
CA ARG A 42 3.50 6.76 -3.71
C ARG A 42 3.85 8.20 -3.36
N ARG A 43 3.08 9.19 -3.86
CA ARG A 43 3.26 10.60 -3.48
C ARG A 43 3.07 10.81 -1.97
N TYR A 44 2.02 10.25 -1.38
CA TYR A 44 1.79 10.32 0.07
C TYR A 44 2.97 9.76 0.89
N LEU A 45 3.52 8.61 0.48
CA LEU A 45 4.69 8.01 1.13
C LEU A 45 5.93 8.92 1.05
N THR A 46 6.18 9.51 -0.12
CA THR A 46 7.28 10.48 -0.32
C THR A 46 7.07 11.73 0.53
N ASP A 47 5.89 12.33 0.47
CA ASP A 47 5.63 13.63 1.10
C ASP A 47 5.69 13.54 2.61
N LYS A 48 5.03 12.52 3.17
CA LYS A 48 4.86 12.34 4.62
C LYS A 48 6.03 11.65 5.30
N PHE A 49 6.63 10.65 4.65
CA PHE A 49 7.64 9.79 5.27
C PHE A 49 9.00 9.86 4.59
N LYS A 50 9.18 10.74 3.59
CA LYS A 50 10.42 10.89 2.81
C LYS A 50 10.92 9.57 2.22
N VAL A 51 9.98 8.69 1.85
CA VAL A 51 10.28 7.40 1.24
C VAL A 51 10.91 7.61 -0.13
N ARG A 52 12.11 7.05 -0.31
CA ARG A 52 12.86 7.11 -1.56
C ARG A 52 12.54 5.96 -2.51
N LYS A 53 12.25 4.77 -1.98
CA LYS A 53 11.80 3.60 -2.75
C LYS A 53 10.71 2.87 -1.97
N ALA A 54 9.65 2.47 -2.66
CA ALA A 54 8.55 1.71 -2.10
C ALA A 54 8.38 0.41 -2.90
N PHE A 55 8.41 -0.72 -2.21
CA PHE A 55 8.28 -2.05 -2.77
C PHE A 55 6.98 -2.68 -2.28
N LEU A 56 6.08 -3.00 -3.21
CA LEU A 56 4.88 -3.79 -2.95
C LEU A 56 5.17 -5.27 -3.09
N PHE A 57 4.85 -6.04 -2.07
CA PHE A 57 4.82 -7.49 -2.14
C PHE A 57 3.46 -7.96 -2.66
N ILE A 58 3.43 -8.55 -3.85
CA ILE A 58 2.19 -9.04 -4.48
C ILE A 58 1.84 -10.49 -4.14
N GLY A 59 2.67 -11.14 -3.32
CA GLY A 59 2.51 -12.53 -2.92
C GLY A 59 3.69 -13.40 -3.35
N TYR A 60 3.75 -14.62 -2.80
CA TYR A 60 4.78 -15.59 -3.14
C TYR A 60 4.39 -16.34 -4.42
N ILE A 61 5.08 -16.05 -5.52
CA ILE A 61 5.06 -16.93 -6.69
C ILE A 61 6.21 -17.92 -6.47
N LYS A 62 5.92 -19.23 -6.55
CA LYS A 62 6.80 -20.36 -6.16
C LYS A 62 8.22 -20.37 -6.80
N LYS A 63 8.55 -19.39 -7.64
CA LYS A 63 9.83 -19.26 -8.34
C LYS A 63 10.58 -17.95 -8.07
N ILE A 64 9.90 -16.85 -7.70
CA ILE A 64 10.49 -15.50 -7.53
C ILE A 64 9.75 -14.77 -6.41
N GLY A 65 10.48 -14.16 -5.48
CA GLY A 65 9.90 -13.17 -4.56
C GLY A 65 9.38 -11.98 -5.36
N SER A 66 8.06 -11.79 -5.37
CA SER A 66 7.41 -10.84 -6.28
C SER A 66 7.24 -9.46 -5.61
N PHE A 67 8.30 -8.66 -5.63
CA PHE A 67 8.22 -7.25 -5.28
C PHE A 67 8.09 -6.39 -6.54
N ILE A 68 7.21 -5.40 -6.50
CA ILE A 68 7.07 -4.36 -7.54
C ILE A 68 7.44 -3.02 -6.91
N ASN A 69 8.28 -2.23 -7.59
CA ASN A 69 8.55 -0.85 -7.19
C ASN A 69 7.45 0.05 -7.76
N ILE A 70 6.79 0.82 -6.90
CA ILE A 70 5.68 1.73 -7.26
C ILE A 70 6.06 3.20 -7.15
#